data_AF-A0A5R2MV44-F1
#
_entry.id   AF-A0A5R2MV44-F1
#
_cell.length_a   1.000
_cell.length_b   1.000
_cell.length_c   1.000
_cell.angle_alpha   90.00
_cell.angle_beta   90.00
_cell.angle_gamma   90.00
#
_symmetry.space_group_name_H-M   'P 1'
#
loop_
_entity.id
_entity.type
_entity.pdbx_description
1 polymer ?
#
loop_
_entity_poly.entity_id
_entity_poly.type
_entity_poly.pdbx_seq_one_letter_code
_entity_poly.pdbx_strand_id
1 'polypeptide(L)'
;MATPSGKPRARSFNIGFDGTPGPFNAITDVPGVAVGYATLISGDGPLVVGKGPVRTGVTAILPRPRAELATPVFAGIFSQNGNGELTGSHIIEETGAFNFPITIT
;
A
#
# COMPACT_ATOMS: atom_id res chain seq x y z
N MET A 1 15.63 7.82 -7.33
CA MET A 1 15.04 9.07 -7.89
C MET A 1 13.88 8.82 -8.85
N ALA A 2 13.82 7.67 -9.54
CA ALA A 2 12.67 7.29 -10.37
C ALA A 2 11.74 6.26 -9.67
N THR A 3 10.53 6.09 -10.19
CA THR A 3 9.62 4.98 -9.87
C THR A 3 10.11 3.67 -10.50
N PRO A 4 9.57 2.49 -10.13
CA PRO A 4 9.87 1.23 -10.82
C PRO A 4 9.58 1.26 -12.33
N SER A 5 8.63 2.09 -12.77
CA SER A 5 8.31 2.34 -14.18
C SER A 5 9.18 3.42 -14.84
N GLY A 6 10.25 3.88 -14.17
CA GLY A 6 11.20 4.85 -14.70
C GLY A 6 10.77 6.32 -14.66
N LYS A 7 9.60 6.63 -14.08
CA LYS A 7 9.11 8.03 -14.01
C LYS A 7 9.82 8.81 -12.89
N PRO A 8 10.08 10.12 -13.07
CA PRO A 8 10.72 10.92 -12.03
C PRO A 8 9.85 11.04 -10.77
N ARG A 9 10.48 10.97 -9.59
CA ARG A 9 9.84 11.27 -8.29
C ARG A 9 10.14 12.71 -7.88
N ALA A 10 9.39 13.24 -6.90
CA ALA A 10 9.45 14.64 -6.46
C ALA A 10 10.87 15.22 -6.29
N ARG A 11 11.78 14.51 -5.59
CA ARG A 11 13.17 14.96 -5.38
C ARG A 11 13.95 15.14 -6.70
N SER A 12 13.57 14.49 -7.80
CA SER A 12 14.20 14.68 -9.13
C SER A 12 13.93 16.05 -9.74
N PHE A 13 12.91 16.74 -9.24
CA PHE A 13 12.57 18.11 -9.60
C PHE A 13 13.17 19.14 -8.61
N ASN A 14 14.16 18.74 -7.81
CA ASN A 14 14.79 19.59 -6.80
C ASN A 14 13.83 20.13 -5.72
N ILE A 15 12.72 19.43 -5.49
CA ILE A 15 11.79 19.73 -4.39
C ILE A 15 12.44 19.25 -3.09
N GLY A 16 12.67 20.20 -2.17
CA GLY A 16 13.25 19.95 -0.85
C GLY A 16 12.27 19.26 0.09
N PHE A 17 12.75 18.26 0.81
CA PHE A 17 12.04 17.61 1.90
C PHE A 17 13.03 17.28 3.00
N ASP A 18 12.58 17.37 4.24
CA ASP A 18 13.36 17.02 5.42
C ASP A 18 13.79 15.54 5.41
N GLY A 19 14.84 15.25 6.17
CA GLY A 19 15.37 13.89 6.36
C GLY A 19 16.12 13.31 5.15
N THR A 20 16.78 12.17 5.39
CA THR A 20 17.51 11.40 4.39
C THR A 20 16.76 10.11 4.10
N PRO A 21 16.33 9.86 2.84
CA PRO A 21 15.60 8.64 2.52
C PRO A 21 16.54 7.41 2.50
N GLY A 22 15.94 6.22 2.60
CA GLY A 22 16.64 4.96 2.32
C GLY A 22 17.01 4.82 0.83
N PRO A 23 17.70 3.72 0.47
CA PRO A 23 18.23 3.51 -0.89
C PRO A 23 17.15 3.57 -1.98
N PHE A 24 15.97 3.01 -1.73
CA PHE A 24 14.85 3.02 -2.67
C PHE A 24 13.92 4.22 -2.45
N ASN A 25 14.06 4.90 -1.31
CA ASN A 25 13.15 5.94 -0.84
C ASN A 25 11.70 5.40 -0.84
N ALA A 26 11.50 4.19 -0.33
CA ALA A 26 10.24 3.45 -0.40
C ALA A 26 10.00 2.64 0.88
N ILE A 27 8.76 2.20 1.11
CA ILE A 27 8.43 1.38 2.30
C ILE A 27 9.23 0.06 2.35
N THR A 28 9.64 -0.46 1.20
CA THR A 28 10.49 -1.66 1.08
C THR A 28 11.94 -1.43 1.49
N ASP A 29 12.33 -0.20 1.86
CA ASP A 29 13.60 0.04 2.57
C ASP A 29 13.58 -0.60 3.97
N VAL A 30 12.40 -0.93 4.53
CA VAL A 30 12.26 -1.73 5.76
C VAL A 30 12.49 -3.20 5.43
N PRO A 31 13.49 -3.88 6.04
CA PRO A 31 13.81 -5.27 5.75
C PRO A 31 12.60 -6.21 5.95
N GLY A 32 12.37 -7.09 4.98
CA GLY A 32 11.28 -8.07 5.02
C GLY A 32 9.92 -7.55 4.54
N VAL A 33 9.75 -6.23 4.39
CA VAL A 33 8.54 -5.66 3.81
C VAL A 33 8.55 -5.81 2.29
N ALA A 34 7.45 -6.31 1.74
CA ALA A 34 7.28 -6.45 0.30
C ALA A 34 5.95 -5.83 -0.15
N VAL A 35 5.92 -5.33 -1.39
CA VAL A 35 4.72 -4.74 -2.02
C VAL A 35 4.47 -5.43 -3.35
N GLY A 36 3.22 -5.81 -3.58
CA GLY A 36 2.73 -6.30 -4.87
C GLY A 36 1.45 -5.56 -5.24
N TYR A 37 1.15 -5.48 -6.54
CA TYR A 37 -0.07 -4.84 -7.03
C TYR A 37 -0.56 -5.48 -8.32
N ALA A 38 -1.86 -5.38 -8.55
CA ALA A 38 -2.51 -5.68 -9.82
C ALA A 38 -3.29 -4.43 -10.26
N THR A 39 -3.11 -4.04 -11.52
CA THR A 39 -3.78 -2.88 -12.12
C THR A 39 -4.69 -3.36 -13.23
N LEU A 40 -5.98 -3.07 -13.12
CA LEU A 40 -7.01 -3.45 -14.10
C LEU A 40 -7.47 -2.21 -14.86
N ILE A 41 -7.09 -2.16 -16.14
CA ILE A 41 -7.47 -1.10 -17.07
C ILE A 41 -8.02 -1.74 -18.34
N SER A 42 -9.32 -1.61 -18.57
CA SER A 42 -9.97 -2.14 -19.78
C SER A 42 -11.25 -1.39 -20.15
N GLY A 43 -11.59 -1.41 -21.44
CA GLY A 43 -12.75 -0.70 -21.99
C GLY A 43 -12.59 0.83 -22.02
N ASP A 44 -13.42 1.47 -22.83
CA ASP A 44 -13.47 2.92 -23.05
C ASP A 44 -14.92 3.38 -23.29
N GLY A 45 -15.17 4.69 -23.26
CA GLY A 45 -16.51 5.25 -23.49
C GLY A 45 -17.36 5.40 -22.21
N PRO A 46 -18.69 5.59 -22.36
CA PRO A 46 -19.58 5.83 -21.23
C PRO A 46 -19.64 4.67 -20.22
N LEU A 47 -19.82 5.00 -18.94
CA LEU A 47 -19.99 4.03 -17.87
C LEU A 47 -21.24 3.17 -18.07
N VAL A 48 -21.06 1.86 -18.01
CA VAL A 48 -22.13 0.87 -17.85
C VAL A 48 -21.83 0.03 -16.60
N VAL A 49 -22.71 0.14 -15.60
CA VAL A 49 -22.58 -0.57 -14.32
C VAL A 49 -22.44 -2.07 -14.56
N GLY A 50 -21.46 -2.69 -13.90
CA GLY A 50 -21.13 -4.12 -14.06
C GLY A 50 -20.35 -4.47 -15.33
N LYS A 51 -19.99 -3.51 -16.19
CA LYS A 51 -19.21 -3.75 -17.41
C LYS A 51 -17.95 -2.90 -17.52
N GLY A 52 -18.01 -1.61 -17.21
CA GLY A 52 -16.86 -0.72 -17.29
C GLY A 52 -17.19 0.66 -17.89
N PRO A 53 -16.17 1.45 -18.26
CA PRO A 53 -14.74 1.10 -18.29
C PRO A 53 -14.19 0.74 -16.91
N VAL A 54 -13.28 -0.24 -16.86
CA VAL A 54 -12.65 -0.71 -15.62
C VAL A 54 -11.37 0.08 -15.39
N ARG A 55 -11.26 0.73 -14.23
CA ARG A 55 -10.07 1.47 -13.77
C ARG A 55 -9.89 1.23 -12.26
N THR A 56 -9.48 0.03 -11.90
CA THR A 56 -9.37 -0.43 -10.50
C THR A 56 -8.11 -1.29 -10.33
N GLY A 57 -7.91 -1.87 -9.16
CA GLY A 57 -6.79 -2.75 -8.87
C GLY A 57 -6.75 -3.11 -7.40
N VAL A 58 -5.68 -3.80 -7.01
CA VAL A 58 -5.39 -4.09 -5.61
C VAL A 58 -3.90 -3.90 -5.36
N THR A 59 -3.55 -3.39 -4.19
CA THR A 59 -2.19 -3.38 -3.65
C THR A 59 -2.17 -4.26 -2.41
N ALA A 60 -1.14 -5.11 -2.29
CA ALA A 60 -0.88 -5.90 -1.11
C ALA A 60 0.49 -5.52 -0.53
N ILE A 61 0.51 -5.23 0.77
CA ILE A 61 1.72 -4.95 1.54
C ILE A 61 1.90 -6.08 2.53
N LEU A 62 2.99 -6.82 2.38
CA LEU A 62 3.36 -7.89 3.29
C LEU A 62 4.29 -7.28 4.35
N PRO A 63 3.89 -7.24 5.64
CA PRO A 63 4.72 -6.68 6.70
C PRO A 63 5.88 -7.61 7.09
N ARG A 64 5.84 -8.87 6.64
CA ARG A 64 6.88 -9.90 6.80
C ARG A 64 7.07 -10.70 5.50
N PRO A 65 8.21 -11.39 5.34
CA PRO A 65 8.39 -12.33 4.23
C PRO A 65 7.27 -13.39 4.17
N ARG A 66 6.98 -13.90 2.97
CA ARG A 66 5.89 -14.88 2.75
C ARG A 66 5.95 -16.10 3.68
N ALA A 67 7.15 -16.56 4.02
CA ALA A 67 7.36 -17.71 4.92
C ALA A 67 6.94 -17.43 6.38
N GLU A 68 6.86 -16.15 6.78
CA GLU A 68 6.56 -15.70 8.14
C GLU A 68 5.27 -14.86 8.20
N LEU A 69 4.42 -14.94 7.18
CA LEU A 69 3.30 -14.02 7.01
C LEU A 69 2.23 -14.15 8.10
N ALA A 70 2.13 -15.30 8.75
CA ALA A 70 1.25 -15.55 9.87
C ALA A 70 1.85 -15.15 11.24
N THR A 71 3.12 -14.74 11.27
CA THR A 71 3.76 -14.26 12.50
C THR A 71 3.34 -12.82 12.77
N PRO A 72 2.80 -12.49 13.96
CA PRO A 72 2.31 -11.14 14.24
C PRO A 72 3.36 -10.05 14.12
N VAL A 73 2.91 -8.89 13.71
CA VAL A 73 3.61 -7.62 13.85
C VAL A 73 2.84 -6.75 14.83
N PHE A 74 3.56 -5.99 15.66
CA PHE A 74 2.90 -4.93 16.42
C PHE A 74 2.33 -3.90 15.47
N ALA A 75 1.11 -3.47 15.76
CA ALA A 75 0.35 -2.57 14.90
C ALA A 75 -0.46 -1.60 15.76
N GLY A 76 -0.75 -0.44 15.18
CA GLY A 76 -1.65 0.56 15.74
C GLY A 76 -2.34 1.28 14.60
N ILE A 77 -3.51 1.85 14.87
CA ILE A 77 -4.29 2.61 13.90
C ILE A 77 -4.68 3.96 14.47
N PHE A 78 -4.99 4.90 13.58
CA PHE A 78 -5.58 6.18 13.94
C PHE A 78 -6.56 6.60 12.85
N SER A 79 -7.80 6.91 13.25
CA SER A 79 -8.82 7.42 12.34
C SER A 79 -8.92 8.93 12.47
N GLN A 80 -8.37 9.66 11.49
CA GLN A 80 -8.57 11.11 11.41
C GLN A 80 -10.03 11.45 11.05
N ASN A 81 -10.62 10.69 10.12
CA ASN A 81 -12.01 10.77 9.73
C ASN A 81 -12.50 9.38 9.28
N GLY A 82 -13.61 8.91 9.84
CA GLY A 82 -14.12 7.55 9.63
C GLY A 82 -14.93 7.33 8.36
N ASN A 83 -14.85 8.21 7.35
CA ASN A 83 -15.55 8.02 6.07
C ASN A 83 -14.76 7.09 5.14
N GLY A 84 -14.65 5.82 5.54
CA GLY A 84 -13.93 4.76 4.83
C GLY A 84 -14.06 3.43 5.55
N GLU A 85 -13.41 2.38 5.03
CA GLU A 85 -13.44 1.04 5.60
C GLU A 85 -12.02 0.52 5.84
N LEU A 86 -11.81 -0.14 6.98
CA LEU A 86 -10.57 -0.81 7.36
C LEU A 86 -10.91 -2.02 8.23
N THR A 87 -11.06 -3.17 7.56
CA THR A 87 -11.27 -4.45 8.22
C THR A 87 -10.02 -4.86 9.01
N GLY A 88 -10.21 -5.47 10.17
CA GLY A 88 -9.12 -5.87 11.08
C GLY A 88 -8.72 -4.80 12.09
N SER A 89 -9.34 -3.62 12.06
CA SER A 89 -9.13 -2.55 13.05
C SER A 89 -9.39 -3.02 14.49
N HIS A 90 -10.49 -3.72 14.73
CA HIS A 90 -10.85 -4.20 16.07
C HIS A 90 -9.80 -5.13 16.69
N ILE A 91 -9.19 -6.04 15.91
CA ILE A 91 -8.18 -6.94 16.46
C ILE A 91 -6.86 -6.19 16.75
N ILE A 92 -6.55 -5.17 15.96
CA ILE A 92 -5.38 -4.32 16.21
C ILE A 92 -5.55 -3.52 17.51
N GLU A 93 -6.72 -2.92 17.74
CA GLU A 93 -7.02 -2.19 18.98
C GLU A 93 -7.03 -3.12 20.20
N GLU A 94 -7.58 -4.32 20.07
CA GLU A 94 -7.66 -5.29 21.18
C GLU A 94 -6.29 -5.86 21.56
N THR A 95 -5.46 -6.22 20.58
CA THR A 95 -4.24 -7.01 20.82
C THR A 95 -2.94 -6.24 20.60
N GLY A 96 -3.01 -5.06 19.99
CA GLY A 96 -1.84 -4.30 19.54
C GLY A 96 -1.06 -4.98 18.42
N ALA A 97 -1.67 -5.95 17.71
CA ALA A 97 -0.99 -6.77 16.73
C ALA A 97 -1.85 -7.05 15.47
N PHE A 98 -1.16 -7.31 14.36
CA PHE A 98 -1.75 -7.67 13.07
C PHE A 98 -0.98 -8.83 12.43
N ASN A 99 -1.70 -9.65 11.65
CA ASN A 99 -1.16 -10.77 10.88
C ASN A 99 -1.60 -10.62 9.42
N PHE A 100 -0.91 -11.31 8.49
CA PHE A 100 -1.26 -11.36 7.07
C PHE A 100 -0.99 -10.04 6.31
N PRO A 101 -1.25 -9.97 4.99
CA PRO A 101 -1.04 -8.75 4.22
C PRO A 101 -2.06 -7.65 4.55
N ILE A 102 -1.61 -6.40 4.42
CA ILE A 102 -2.50 -5.24 4.30
C ILE A 102 -2.90 -5.13 2.83
N THR A 103 -4.19 -5.00 2.55
CA THR A 103 -4.69 -4.82 1.17
C THR A 103 -5.42 -3.50 1.01
N ILE A 104 -5.27 -2.88 -0.17
CA ILE A 104 -5.88 -1.61 -0.56
C ILE A 104 -6.49 -1.83 -1.95
N THR A 105 -7.79 -1.60 -2.12
CA THR A 105 -8.54 -1.89 -3.35
C THR A 105 -9.56 -0.80 -3.69
#